data_AF-A0A6B2USR6-F1
#
_entry.id   AF-A0A6B2USR6-F1
#
_cell.length_a   1.000
_cell.length_b   1.000
_cell.length_c   1.000
_cell.angle_alpha   90.00
_cell.angle_beta   90.00
_cell.angle_gamma   90.00
#
_symmetry.space_group_name_H-M   'P 1'
#
loop_
_entity.id
_entity.type
_entity.pdbx_description
1 polymer ?
#
loop_
_entity_poly.entity_id
_entity_poly.type
_entity_poly.pdbx_seq_one_letter_code
_entity_poly.pdbx_strand_id
1 'polypeptide(L)' 'GEYWFRNLRQTVEFEETVRLLLADGFTGFVECSPHPVLTVGLQETFEAVGVEGQAVAVGSLRRGEGGWDRFLLSAG' A
#
# COMPACT_ATOMS: atom_id res chain seq x y z
N GLY A 1 15.12 -20.28 -4.16
CA GLY A 1 16.09 -19.40 -3.48
C GLY A 1 16.37 -18.13 -4.27
N GLU A 2 16.58 -18.25 -5.59
CA GLU A 2 16.95 -17.14 -6.48
C GLU A 2 16.06 -15.89 -6.36
N TYR A 3 14.73 -16.04 -6.34
CA TYR A 3 13.81 -14.90 -6.19
C TYR A 3 14.07 -14.11 -4.90
N TRP A 4 14.17 -14.80 -3.75
CA TRP A 4 14.39 -14.14 -2.46
C TRP A 4 15.76 -13.46 -2.39
N PHE A 5 16.79 -14.07 -2.98
CA PHE A 5 18.09 -13.41 -3.13
C PHE A 5 17.98 -12.15 -3.99
N ARG A 6 17.27 -12.21 -5.12
CA ARG A 6 17.04 -11.05 -5.99
C ARG A 6 16.24 -9.95 -5.30
N ASN A 7 15.17 -10.30 -4.58
CA ASN A 7 14.34 -9.35 -3.84
C ASN A 7 15.15 -8.59 -2.77
N LEU A 8 16.13 -9.24 -2.14
CA LEU A 8 17.04 -8.57 -1.20
C LEU A 8 18.17 -7.78 -1.89
N ARG A 9 18.51 -8.11 -3.14
CA ARG A 9 19.70 -7.58 -3.82
C ARG A 9 19.41 -6.53 -4.88
N GLN A 10 18.18 -6.44 -5.36
CA GLN A 10 17.75 -5.48 -6.38
C GLN A 10 16.76 -4.47 -5.78
N THR A 11 16.60 -3.34 -6.46
CA THR A 11 15.60 -2.34 -6.12
C THR A 11 14.21 -2.96 -6.15
N VAL A 12 13.37 -2.58 -5.17
CA VAL A 12 11.95 -2.92 -5.17
C VAL A 12 11.21 -1.82 -5.93
N GLU A 13 10.74 -2.15 -7.13
CA GLU A 13 9.99 -1.24 -8.00
C GLU A 13 8.52 -1.10 -7.55
N PHE A 14 8.32 -0.54 -6.35
CA PHE A 14 7.02 -0.44 -5.70
C PHE A 14 6.05 0.48 -6.47
N GLU A 15 6.48 1.70 -6.81
CA GLU A 15 5.66 2.68 -7.54
C GLU A 15 5.18 2.12 -8.89
N GLU A 16 6.08 1.53 -9.67
CA GLU A 16 5.75 0.95 -10.97
C GLU A 16 4.68 -0.14 -10.83
N THR A 17 4.82 -1.00 -9.82
CA THR A 17 3.82 -2.04 -9.53
C THR A 17 2.45 -1.42 -9.20
N VAL A 18 2.42 -0.33 -8.43
CA VAL A 18 1.17 0.39 -8.10
C VAL A 18 0.55 1.01 -9.36
N ARG A 19 1.35 1.64 -10.23
CA ARG A 19 0.86 2.19 -11.52
C ARG A 19 0.21 1.11 -12.38
N LEU A 20 0.83 -0.07 -12.48
CA LEU A 20 0.28 -1.20 -13.22
C LEU A 20 -1.05 -1.68 -12.63
N LEU A 21 -1.14 -1.80 -11.30
CA LEU A 21 -2.39 -2.19 -10.64
C LEU A 21 -3.51 -1.15 -10.87
N LEU A 22 -3.20 0.15 -10.83
CA LEU A 22 -4.17 1.20 -11.14
C LEU A 22 -4.64 1.10 -12.60
N ALA A 23 -3.73 0.84 -13.54
CA ALA A 23 -4.06 0.64 -14.95
C ALA A 23 -4.95 -0.60 -15.17
N ASP A 24 -4.77 -1.64 -14.37
CA ASP A 24 -5.62 -2.84 -14.35
C ASP A 24 -6.96 -2.63 -13.63
N GLY A 25 -7.21 -1.43 -13.09
CA GLY A 25 -8.48 -1.03 -12.47
C GLY A 25 -8.60 -1.32 -10.97
N PHE A 26 -7.50 -1.69 -10.29
CA PHE A 26 -7.51 -1.83 -8.83
C PHE A 26 -7.48 -0.47 -8.15
N THR A 27 -8.49 -0.16 -7.33
CA THR A 27 -8.63 1.15 -6.67
C THR A 27 -8.60 1.09 -5.14
N GLY A 28 -8.62 -0.10 -4.54
CA GLY A 28 -8.54 -0.30 -3.09
C GLY A 28 -7.22 -0.92 -2.67
N PHE A 29 -6.44 -0.21 -1.87
CA PHE A 29 -5.14 -0.66 -1.37
C PHE A 29 -5.16 -0.77 0.16
N VAL A 30 -4.78 -1.94 0.69
CA VAL A 30 -4.68 -2.19 2.13
C VAL A 30 -3.24 -2.51 2.50
N GLU A 31 -2.63 -1.68 3.34
CA GLU A 31 -1.32 -1.94 3.90
C GLU A 31 -1.44 -2.82 5.14
N CYS A 32 -1.06 -4.09 5.00
CA CYS A 32 -1.05 -5.08 6.08
C CYS A 32 0.25 -4.99 6.90
N SER A 33 0.31 -4.03 7.82
CA SER A 33 1.48 -3.79 8.66
C SER A 33 1.10 -3.38 10.09
N PRO A 34 2.01 -3.50 11.09
CA PRO A 34 1.78 -3.01 12.44
C PRO A 34 1.57 -1.49 12.53
N HIS A 35 2.00 -0.75 11.51
CA HIS A 35 1.83 0.70 11.41
C HIS A 35 2.06 1.12 9.95
N PRO A 36 1.17 1.93 9.35
CA PRO A 36 1.28 2.31 7.95
C PRO A 36 2.55 3.12 7.67
N VAL A 37 3.31 2.68 6.68
CA VAL A 37 4.49 3.37 6.15
C VAL A 37 4.48 3.51 4.62
N LEU A 38 3.60 2.77 3.93
CA LEU A 38 3.48 2.77 2.47
C LEU A 38 2.32 3.64 1.96
N THR A 39 1.38 4.01 2.84
CA THR A 39 0.21 4.83 2.45
C THR A 39 0.59 6.16 1.80
N VAL A 40 1.68 6.79 2.22
CA VAL A 40 2.17 8.05 1.62
C VAL A 40 2.62 7.82 0.18
N GLY A 41 3.47 6.81 -0.07
CA GLY A 41 3.93 6.50 -1.42
C GLY A 41 2.80 6.05 -2.36
N LEU A 42 1.78 5.37 -1.83
CA LEU A 42 0.55 5.08 -2.58
C LEU A 42 -0.18 6.36 -2.98
N GLN A 43 -0.39 7.30 -2.05
CA GLN A 43 -1.05 8.57 -2.31
C GLN A 43 -0.31 9.42 -3.34
N GLU A 44 1.02 9.52 -3.21
CA GLU A 44 1.88 10.21 -4.18
C GLU A 44 1.76 9.59 -5.58
N THR A 45 1.67 8.25 -5.66
CA THR A 45 1.47 7.56 -6.94
C THR A 45 0.10 7.88 -7.53
N PHE A 46 -0.97 7.91 -6.71
CA PHE A 46 -2.33 8.23 -7.17
C PHE A 46 -2.41 9.64 -7.76
N GLU A 47 -1.81 10.63 -7.09
CA GLU A 47 -1.70 12.00 -7.59
C GLU A 47 -0.89 12.04 -8.88
N ALA A 48 0.24 11.32 -8.95
CA ALA A 48 1.11 11.29 -10.13
C ALA A 48 0.47 10.63 -11.37
N VAL A 49 -0.61 9.86 -11.23
CA VAL A 49 -1.40 9.32 -12.35
C VAL A 49 -2.75 10.00 -12.55
N GLY A 50 -3.10 11.00 -11.73
CA GLY A 50 -4.34 11.76 -11.87
C GLY A 50 -5.60 10.99 -11.44
N VAL A 51 -5.48 10.06 -10.49
CA VAL A 51 -6.61 9.27 -9.96
C VAL A 51 -6.85 9.54 -8.47
N GLU A 52 -6.33 10.64 -7.95
CA GLU A 52 -6.60 11.11 -6.60
C GLU A 52 -8.12 11.25 -6.38
N GLY A 53 -8.62 10.65 -5.31
CA GLY A 53 -10.06 10.57 -5.02
C GLY A 53 -10.83 9.44 -5.73
N GLN A 54 -10.20 8.72 -6.67
CA GLN A 54 -10.75 7.50 -7.28
C GLN A 54 -10.13 6.23 -6.69
N ALA A 55 -8.89 6.31 -6.19
CA ALA A 55 -8.22 5.25 -5.46
C ALA A 55 -8.06 5.59 -3.96
N VAL A 56 -8.07 4.56 -3.11
CA VAL A 56 -7.94 4.70 -1.65
C VAL A 56 -6.86 3.77 -1.12
N ALA A 57 -6.08 4.27 -0.16
CA ALA A 57 -5.09 3.50 0.59
C ALA A 57 -5.40 3.59 2.09
N VAL A 58 -5.47 2.44 2.76
CA VAL A 58 -5.68 2.34 4.22
C VAL A 58 -4.65 1.42 4.85
N GLY A 59 -4.23 1.72 6.09
CA GLY A 59 -3.40 0.82 6.90
C GLY A 59 -4.26 -0.09 7.79
N SER A 60 -3.82 -1.32 8.03
CA SER A 60 -4.55 -2.28 8.86
C SER A 60 -4.46 -1.98 10.36
N LEU A 61 -3.28 -1.57 10.86
CA LEU A 61 -3.02 -1.35 12.28
C LEU A 61 -2.26 -0.03 12.52
N ARG A 62 -2.10 0.35 13.78
CA ARG A 62 -1.22 1.47 14.18
C ARG A 62 -0.29 1.02 15.30
N ARG A 63 0.86 1.70 15.43
CA ARG A 63 1.83 1.41 16.49
C ARG A 63 1.16 1.55 17.86
N GLY A 64 1.20 0.47 18.66
CA GLY A 64 0.56 0.42 19.97
C GLY A 64 -0.94 0.05 19.93
N GLU A 65 -1.51 -0.17 18.74
CA GLU A 65 -2.93 -0.44 18.52
C GLU A 65 -3.08 -1.71 17.65
N GLY A 66 -2.67 -2.87 18.18
CA GLY A 66 -2.69 -4.15 17.43
C GLY A 66 -4.00 -4.95 17.48
N GLY A 67 -5.03 -4.42 18.15
CA GLY A 67 -6.28 -5.14 18.43
C GLY A 67 -7.33 -5.03 17.32
N TRP A 68 -8.38 -5.86 17.43
CA TRP A 68 -9.52 -5.86 16.51
C TRP A 68 -10.23 -4.50 16.43
N ASP A 69 -10.28 -3.74 17.52
CA ASP A 69 -10.89 -2.41 17.53
C ASP A 69 -10.21 -1.47 16.51
N ARG A 70 -8.87 -1.47 16.46
CA ARG A 70 -8.11 -0.69 15.49
C ARG A 70 -8.29 -1.22 14.07
N PHE A 71 -8.27 -2.54 13.92
CA PHE A 71 -8.44 -3.19 12.63
C PHE A 71 -9.80 -2.86 12.00
N LEU A 72 -10.88 -3.00 12.76
CA LEU A 72 -12.24 -2.69 12.31
C LEU A 72 -12.40 -1.20 11.99
N LEU A 73 -11.81 -0.31 12.80
CA LEU A 73 -11.81 1.13 12.53
C LEU A 73 -11.09 1.51 11.24
N SER A 74 -10.19 0.68 10.72
CA SER A 74 -9.54 0.91 9.43
C SER A 74 -10.42 0.59 8.21
N ALA A 75 -11.56 -0.08 8.41
CA ALA A 75 -12.49 -0.44 7.33
C ALA A 75 -13.60 0.62 7.09
N GLY A 76 -13.81 1.55 8.02
CA GLY A 76 -14.87 2.58 7.95
C GLY A 76 -15.51 2.85 9.30
#